data_AF-W6TE50-F1
#
_entry.id   AF-W6TE50-F1
#
_cell.length_a   1.000
_cell.length_b   1.000
_cell.length_c   1.000
_cell.angle_alpha   90.00
_cell.angle_beta   90.00
_cell.angle_gamma   90.00
#
_symmetry.space_group_name_H-M   'P 1'
#
loop_
_entity.id
_entity.type
_entity.pdbx_description
1 polymer ?
#
loop_
_entity_poly.entity_id
_entity_poly.type
_entity_poly.pdbx_seq_one_letter_code
_entity_poly.pdbx_strand_id
1 'polypeptide(L)'
;MKPVALMERAITNSSKPGDIVLDPFGGSGTTLMAAEHSKRRCRMIELDPKYIDTIIKRWQSYTKRQAVHAKTSQTFDELCACHIEM
;
A
#
# COMPACT_ATOMS: atom_id res chain seq x y z
N MET A 1 -12.69 4.93 -7.59
CA MET A 1 -11.41 4.19 -7.53
C MET A 1 -10.72 4.30 -8.89
N LYS A 2 -9.42 4.62 -8.95
CA LYS A 2 -8.66 4.63 -10.21
C LYS A 2 -8.35 3.19 -10.67
N PRO A 3 -8.45 2.84 -11.97
CA PRO A 3 -8.05 1.53 -12.48
C PRO A 3 -6.56 1.26 -12.26
N VAL A 4 -6.20 0.06 -11.79
CA VAL A 4 -4.79 -0.31 -11.51
C VAL A 4 -3.95 -0.31 -12.78
N ALA A 5 -4.45 -0.88 -13.87
CA ALA A 5 -3.75 -0.97 -15.15
C ALA A 5 -3.34 0.41 -15.71
N LEU A 6 -4.13 1.45 -15.44
CA LEU A 6 -3.78 2.82 -15.85
C LEU A 6 -2.54 3.32 -15.12
N MET A 7 -2.46 3.11 -13.81
CA MET A 7 -1.29 3.50 -13.01
C MET A 7 -0.08 2.64 -13.32
N GLU A 8 -0.28 1.35 -13.57
CA GLU A 8 0.80 0.45 -13.95
C GLU A 8 1.48 0.90 -15.23
N ARG A 9 0.71 1.27 -16.27
CA ARG A 9 1.25 1.81 -17.52
C ARG A 9 2.10 3.07 -17.30
N ALA A 10 1.67 3.96 -16.40
CA ALA A 10 2.42 5.18 -16.10
C ALA A 10 3.75 4.85 -15.38
N ILE A 11 3.71 3.94 -14.41
CA ILE A 11 4.89 3.49 -13.65
C ILE A 11 5.89 2.79 -14.56
N THR A 12 5.44 1.86 -15.41
CA THR A 12 6.32 1.07 -16.26
C THR A 12 7.03 1.90 -17.32
N ASN A 13 6.37 2.95 -17.83
CA ASN A 13 6.95 3.87 -18.80
C ASN A 13 7.95 4.88 -18.20
N SER A 14 7.92 5.08 -16.88
CA SER A 14 8.65 6.18 -16.22
C SER A 14 9.70 5.70 -15.20
N SER A 15 9.85 4.38 -15.03
CA SER A 15 10.74 3.78 -14.02
C SER A 15 11.19 2.39 -14.41
N LYS A 16 12.21 1.87 -13.72
CA LYS A 16 12.68 0.48 -13.83
C LYS A 16 12.19 -0.36 -12.65
N PRO A 17 12.10 -1.69 -12.78
CA PRO A 17 11.90 -2.57 -11.63
C PRO A 17 12.91 -2.26 -10.52
N GLY A 18 12.46 -2.25 -9.27
CA GLY A 18 13.25 -1.87 -8.10
C GLY A 18 13.22 -0.37 -7.73
N ASP A 19 12.84 0.51 -8.66
CA ASP A 19 12.72 1.95 -8.38
C ASP A 19 11.60 2.24 -7.37
N ILE A 20 11.66 3.44 -6.79
CA ILE A 20 10.69 3.94 -5.82
C ILE A 20 9.64 4.81 -6.53
N VAL A 21 8.36 4.50 -6.31
CA VAL A 21 7.22 5.33 -6.69
C VAL A 21 6.68 6.01 -5.43
N LEU A 22 6.70 7.35 -5.40
CA LEU A 22 6.12 8.16 -4.34
C LEU A 22 4.66 8.49 -4.68
N ASP A 23 3.74 8.21 -3.75
CA ASP A 23 2.36 8.67 -3.81
C ASP A 23 2.00 9.43 -2.53
N PRO A 24 1.97 10.78 -2.56
CA PRO A 24 1.63 11.57 -1.38
C PRO A 24 0.13 11.59 -1.07
N PHE A 25 -0.72 10.99 -1.91
CA PHE A 25 -2.18 10.98 -1.77
C PHE A 25 -2.74 9.58 -2.00
N GLY A 26 -2.51 8.69 -1.02
CA GLY A 26 -2.77 7.26 -1.13
C GLY A 26 -4.19 6.89 -1.56
N GLY A 27 -5.21 7.60 -1.06
CA GLY A 27 -6.60 7.42 -1.45
C GLY A 27 -7.04 5.96 -1.35
N SER A 28 -7.34 5.33 -2.50
CA SER A 28 -7.74 3.90 -2.53
C SER A 28 -6.57 2.91 -2.62
N GLY A 29 -5.32 3.37 -2.60
CA GLY A 29 -4.12 2.53 -2.68
C GLY A 29 -3.77 2.04 -4.08
N THR A 30 -4.33 2.64 -5.15
CA THR A 30 -4.14 2.13 -6.53
C THR A 30 -2.66 2.13 -6.94
N THR A 31 -1.91 3.17 -6.58
CA THR A 31 -0.48 3.30 -6.91
C THR A 31 0.37 2.22 -6.22
N LEU A 32 0.05 1.89 -4.96
CA LEU A 32 0.71 0.81 -4.22
C LEU A 32 0.55 -0.53 -4.94
N MET A 33 -0.67 -0.85 -5.38
CA MET A 33 -0.98 -2.10 -6.08
C MET A 33 -0.29 -2.17 -7.45
N ALA A 34 -0.30 -1.06 -8.19
CA ALA A 34 0.37 -0.98 -9.49
C ALA A 34 1.89 -1.09 -9.36
N ALA A 35 2.50 -0.43 -8.37
CA ALA A 35 3.93 -0.54 -8.08
C ALA A 35 4.29 -1.98 -7.70
N GLU A 36 3.50 -2.62 -6.83
CA GLU A 36 3.70 -4.01 -6.43
C GLU A 36 3.68 -4.96 -7.63
N HIS A 37 2.62 -4.89 -8.45
CA HIS A 37 2.47 -5.74 -9.64
C HIS A 37 3.65 -5.58 -10.61
N SER A 38 4.07 -4.33 -10.79
CA SER A 38 5.17 -3.98 -11.69
C SER A 38 6.56 -4.14 -11.04
N LYS A 39 6.69 -4.74 -9.85
CA LYS A 39 8.00 -4.95 -9.18
C LYS A 39 8.75 -3.64 -8.85
N ARG A 40 8.03 -2.59 -8.51
CA ARG A 40 8.57 -1.33 -7.95
C ARG A 40 8.25 -1.26 -6.45
N ARG A 41 8.96 -0.42 -5.73
CA ARG A 41 8.68 -0.12 -4.32
C ARG A 41 7.78 1.10 -4.25
N CYS A 42 6.70 1.06 -3.47
CA CYS A 42 5.88 2.24 -3.24
C CYS A 42 6.23 2.87 -1.89
N ARG A 43 6.33 4.21 -1.85
CA ARG A 43 6.26 5.00 -0.63
C ARG A 43 4.99 5.82 -0.71
N MET A 44 4.03 5.50 0.13
CA MET A 44 2.70 6.10 0.10
C MET A 44 2.43 6.85 1.40
N ILE A 45 1.75 7.98 1.28
CA ILE A 45 1.27 8.78 2.41
C ILE A 45 -0.25 8.89 2.26
N GLU A 46 -0.97 8.69 3.36
CA GLU A 46 -2.40 8.95 3.47
C GLU A 46 -2.65 9.59 4.83
N LEU A 47 -3.57 10.55 4.89
CA LEU A 47 -3.87 11.32 6.09
C LEU A 47 -4.98 10.67 6.91
N ASP A 48 -6.01 10.14 6.25
CA ASP A 48 -7.17 9.60 6.93
C ASP A 48 -6.94 8.14 7.35
N PRO A 49 -6.97 7.83 8.67
CA PRO A 49 -6.78 6.47 9.19
C PRO A 49 -7.72 5.43 8.56
N LYS A 50 -8.95 5.80 8.20
CA LYS A 50 -9.91 4.86 7.59
C LYS A 50 -9.44 4.43 6.20
N TYR A 51 -8.84 5.34 5.45
CA TYR A 51 -8.24 5.01 4.16
C TYR A 51 -6.96 4.20 4.34
N ILE A 52 -6.13 4.50 5.34
CA ILE A 52 -4.95 3.69 5.68
C ILE A 52 -5.35 2.22 5.91
N ASP A 53 -6.33 1.95 6.78
CA ASP A 53 -6.80 0.59 7.06
C ASP A 53 -7.29 -0.12 5.79
N THR A 54 -8.04 0.60 4.96
CA THR A 54 -8.57 0.07 3.70
C THR A 54 -7.45 -0.26 2.72
N ILE A 55 -6.44 0.61 2.59
CA ILE A 55 -5.27 0.41 1.73
C ILE A 55 -4.49 -0.83 2.19
N ILE A 56 -4.22 -0.95 3.49
CA ILE A 56 -3.46 -2.06 4.06
C ILE A 56 -4.18 -3.39 3.82
N LYS A 57 -5.47 -3.48 4.18
CA LYS A 57 -6.29 -4.69 3.95
C LYS A 57 -6.35 -5.08 2.47
N ARG A 58 -6.49 -4.08 1.59
CA ARG A 58 -6.50 -4.29 0.14
C ARG A 58 -5.16 -4.86 -0.35
N TRP A 59 -4.04 -4.32 0.12
CA TRP A 59 -2.69 -4.80 -0.25
C TRP A 59 -2.41 -6.20 0.30
N GLN A 60 -2.77 -6.49 1.56
CA GLN A 60 -2.65 -7.84 2.14
C GLN A 60 -3.48 -8.85 1.33
N SER A 61 -4.72 -8.50 0.99
CA SER A 61 -5.60 -9.35 0.19
C SER A 61 -5.05 -9.67 -1.19
N TYR A 62 -4.38 -8.72 -1.82
CA TYR A 62 -3.79 -8.85 -3.16
C TYR A 62 -2.48 -9.62 -3.16
N THR A 63 -1.60 -9.35 -2.20
CA THR A 63 -0.26 -9.94 -2.16
C THR A 63 -0.17 -11.22 -1.33
N LYS A 64 -1.21 -11.50 -0.52
CA LYS A 64 -1.23 -12.59 0.47
C LYS A 64 -0.12 -12.49 1.52
N ARG A 65 0.45 -11.29 1.72
CA ARG A 65 1.45 -11.00 2.76
C ARG A 65 0.83 -10.19 3.88
N GLN A 66 1.48 -10.21 5.04
CA GLN A 66 1.10 -9.40 6.19
C GLN A 66 1.84 -8.07 6.20
N ALA A 67 1.10 -6.98 6.39
CA ALA A 67 1.68 -5.66 6.57
C ALA A 67 2.29 -5.58 7.97
N VAL A 68 3.51 -5.04 8.07
CA VAL A 68 4.24 -4.92 9.33
C VAL A 68 4.53 -3.47 9.64
N HIS A 69 4.36 -3.10 10.90
CA HIS A 69 4.70 -1.77 11.37
C HIS A 69 6.23 -1.64 11.50
N ALA A 70 6.79 -0.65 10.80
CA ALA A 70 8.25 -0.55 10.62
C ALA A 70 9.06 -0.40 11.93
N LYS A 71 8.45 0.12 13.01
CA LYS A 71 9.14 0.34 14.30
C LYS A 71 8.97 -0.84 15.26
N THR A 72 7.77 -1.40 15.36
CA THR A 72 7.44 -2.44 16.35
C THR A 72 7.53 -3.86 15.78
N SER A 73 7.62 -4.00 14.46
CA SER A 73 7.55 -5.27 13.73
C SER A 73 6.25 -6.05 13.92
N GLN A 74 5.27 -5.50 14.65
CA GLN A 74 3.95 -6.10 14.79
C GLN A 74 3.20 -6.04 13.46
N THR A 75 2.38 -7.05 13.20
CA THR A 75 1.51 -7.07 12.03
C THR A 75 0.36 -6.08 12.19
N PHE A 76 -0.23 -5.66 11.07
CA PHE A 76 -1.43 -4.83 11.08
C PHE A 76 -2.59 -5.49 11.86
N ASP A 77 -2.75 -6.81 11.71
CA ASP A 77 -3.81 -7.56 12.38
C ASP A 77 -3.62 -7.57 13.92
N GLU A 78 -2.37 -7.70 14.40
CA GLU A 78 -2.04 -7.59 15.83
C GLU A 78 -2.34 -6.19 16.38
N LEU A 79 -2.00 -5.14 15.63
CA LEU A 79 -2.23 -3.75 16.05
C LEU A 79 -3.73 -3.39 16.06
N CYS A 80 -4.52 -3.91 15.12
CA CYS A 80 -5.96 -3.75 15.13
C CYS A 80 -6.61 -4.45 16.33
N ALA A 81 -6.11 -5.63 16.73
CA ALA A 81 -6.63 -6.34 17.90
C ALA A 81 -6.38 -5.57 19.20
N CYS A 82 -5.18 -4.99 19.39
CA CYS A 82 -4.86 -4.19 20.57
C CYS A 82 -5.74 -2.93 20.73
N HIS A 83 -6.26 -2.37 19.64
CA HIS A 83 -7.11 -1.17 19.70
C HIS A 83 -8.55 -1.45 20.13
N ILE A 84 -8.97 -2.72 20.15
CA ILE A 84 -10.31 -3.14 20.60
C ILE A 84 -10.33 -3.41 22.11
N GLU A 85 -9.16 -3.57 22.74
CA GLU A 85 -9.01 -3.86 24.17
C GLU A 85 -8.74 -2.62 25.05
N MET A 86 -8.81 -1.41 24.49
CA MET A 86 -8.77 -0.12 25.24
C MET A 86 -10.09 0.62 25.12
#